data_AF-A0A4Y3K9L9-F1
#
_entry.id   AF-A0A4Y3K9L9-F1
#
_cell.length_a   1.000
_cell.length_b   1.000
_cell.length_c   1.000
_cell.angle_alpha   90.00
_cell.angle_beta   90.00
_cell.angle_gamma   90.00
#
_symmetry.space_group_name_H-M   'P 1'
#
loop_
_entity.id
_entity.type
_entity.pdbx_description
1 polymer ?
#
loop_
_entity_poly.entity_id
_entity_poly.type
_entity_poly.pdbx_seq_one_letter_code
_entity_poly.pdbx_strand_id
1 'polypeptide(L)'
;MANAGPFGVFEQMHYTCFHYEFEHPGDPDIECTAGGCPAAGISFDSVHGRLGPVEIAAASDTAVPAILALKGLHLDVSQDSGRWVARLGQARFVADDPVALLGLVKLAETRRPWRATDSEIDDVLAEFDL
;
A
#
# COMPACT_ATOMS: atom_id res chain seq x y z
N MET A 1 32.94 15.54 -3.16
CA MET A 1 33.26 15.62 -4.60
C MET A 1 33.21 14.21 -5.15
N ALA A 2 32.24 13.89 -6.00
CA ALA A 2 32.15 12.60 -6.67
C ALA A 2 33.34 12.47 -7.65
N ASN A 3 34.15 11.41 -7.51
CA ASN A 3 35.34 11.20 -8.32
C ASN A 3 34.96 10.58 -9.68
N ALA A 4 35.43 11.19 -10.77
CA ALA A 4 35.23 10.80 -12.17
C ALA A 4 35.87 9.45 -12.59
N GLY A 5 36.39 8.66 -11.63
CA GLY A 5 37.14 7.42 -11.87
C GLY A 5 36.34 6.26 -12.48
N PRO A 6 35.03 6.07 -12.18
CA PRO A 6 34.24 4.97 -12.76
C PRO A 6 33.32 5.41 -13.90
N PHE A 7 33.57 6.55 -14.55
CA PHE A 7 32.66 7.13 -15.56
C PHE A 7 32.25 6.13 -16.67
N GLY A 8 33.16 5.25 -17.10
CA GLY A 8 32.87 4.23 -18.13
C GLY A 8 31.98 3.05 -17.69
N VAL A 9 31.79 2.81 -16.38
CA VAL A 9 30.88 1.76 -15.88
C VAL A 9 29.42 2.22 -15.96
N PHE A 10 29.18 3.53 -15.90
CA PHE A 10 27.84 4.12 -15.87
C PHE A 10 27.27 4.43 -17.26
N GLU A 11 28.06 4.33 -18.34
CA GLU A 11 27.60 4.58 -19.72
C GLU A 11 26.55 3.57 -20.23
N GLN A 12 26.33 2.47 -19.51
CA GLN A 12 25.31 1.46 -19.86
C GLN A 12 24.09 1.44 -18.94
N MET A 13 24.02 2.31 -17.92
CA MET A 13 22.84 2.42 -17.05
C MET A 13 22.11 3.74 -17.28
N HIS A 14 20.78 3.67 -17.41
CA HIS A 14 19.96 4.87 -17.43
C HIS A 14 20.14 5.64 -16.12
N TYR A 15 20.22 6.97 -16.21
CA TYR A 15 20.39 7.88 -15.06
C TYR A 15 19.50 7.51 -13.86
N THR A 16 18.23 7.20 -14.09
CA THR A 16 17.27 6.77 -13.05
C THR A 16 17.69 5.50 -12.32
N CYS A 17 18.18 4.47 -13.03
CA CYS A 17 18.61 3.21 -12.42
C CYS A 17 19.87 3.39 -11.57
N PHE A 18 20.83 4.17 -12.09
CA PHE A 18 22.03 4.51 -11.34
C PHE A 18 21.70 5.31 -10.07
N HIS A 19 20.82 6.30 -10.21
CA HIS A 19 20.43 7.18 -9.11
C HIS A 19 19.74 6.40 -7.97
N TYR A 20 18.81 5.51 -8.27
CA TYR A 20 18.16 4.70 -7.23
C TYR A 20 19.12 3.69 -6.57
N GLU A 21 19.99 3.04 -7.33
CA GLU A 21 20.89 2.00 -6.80
C GLU A 21 22.00 2.58 -5.91
N PHE A 22 22.51 3.77 -6.24
CA PHE A 22 23.76 4.28 -5.64
C PHE A 22 23.61 5.60 -4.87
N GLU A 23 22.57 6.41 -5.15
CA GLU A 23 22.38 7.71 -4.52
C GLU A 23 21.24 7.71 -3.47
N HIS A 24 20.40 6.66 -3.44
CA HIS A 24 19.40 6.42 -2.39
C HIS A 24 19.83 5.26 -1.45
N PRO A 25 20.52 5.54 -0.34
CA PRO A 25 20.85 4.52 0.67
C PRO A 25 19.65 4.11 1.55
N GLY A 26 18.45 4.56 1.23
CA GLY A 26 17.22 4.38 2.00
C GLY A 26 16.01 4.19 1.09
N ASP A 27 14.87 4.77 1.47
CA ASP A 27 13.64 4.70 0.69
C ASP A 27 13.81 5.38 -0.68
N PRO A 28 13.69 4.66 -1.80
CA PRO A 28 13.79 5.24 -3.14
C PRO A 28 12.72 6.31 -3.41
N ASP A 29 11.60 6.28 -2.69
CA ASP A 29 10.50 7.23 -2.86
C ASP A 29 10.73 8.57 -2.13
N ILE A 30 11.78 8.68 -1.31
CA ILE A 30 12.13 9.92 -0.58
C ILE A 30 13.21 10.68 -1.35
N GLU A 31 12.92 11.93 -1.71
CA GLU A 31 13.86 12.81 -2.40
C GLU A 31 15.22 12.90 -1.67
N CYS A 32 16.30 12.54 -2.38
CA CYS A 32 17.66 12.70 -1.89
C CYS A 32 18.21 14.10 -2.24
N THR A 33 19.39 14.45 -1.71
CA THR A 33 19.97 15.79 -1.92
C THR A 33 20.61 16.00 -3.30
N ALA A 34 20.55 15.00 -4.19
CA ALA A 34 21.07 15.14 -5.54
C ALA A 34 20.10 16.00 -6.39
N GLY A 35 20.61 17.10 -6.95
CA GLY A 35 19.82 17.99 -7.79
C GLY A 35 19.33 17.24 -9.04
N GLY A 36 18.00 17.18 -9.22
CA GLY A 36 17.37 16.42 -10.32
C GLY A 36 16.94 15.00 -9.96
N CYS A 37 16.85 14.68 -8.66
CA CYS A 37 16.30 13.41 -8.18
C CYS A 37 14.95 13.09 -8.88
N PRO A 38 14.79 11.91 -9.49
CA PRO A 38 13.51 11.51 -10.08
C PRO A 38 12.37 11.46 -9.07
N ALA A 39 12.66 11.24 -7.78
CA ALA A 39 11.69 11.29 -6.69
C ALA A 39 11.34 12.72 -6.23
N ALA A 40 12.05 13.75 -6.73
CA ALA A 40 11.80 15.14 -6.38
C ALA A 40 10.37 15.55 -6.76
N GLY A 41 9.62 16.06 -5.78
CA GLY A 41 8.23 16.48 -5.96
C GLY A 41 7.21 15.36 -6.18
N ILE A 42 7.61 14.09 -6.17
CA ILE A 42 6.71 12.91 -6.23
C ILE A 42 6.72 12.07 -4.95
N SER A 43 7.26 12.58 -3.84
CA SER A 43 7.33 11.90 -2.55
C SER A 43 5.94 11.41 -2.11
N PHE A 44 5.66 10.14 -2.35
CA PHE A 44 4.65 9.42 -1.59
C PHE A 44 5.38 8.89 -0.38
N ASP A 45 4.92 9.24 0.82
CA ASP A 45 5.43 8.62 2.03
C ASP A 45 5.36 7.08 1.84
N SER A 46 6.44 6.37 2.16
CA SER A 46 6.38 4.91 2.27
C SER A 46 5.28 4.49 3.22
N VAL A 47 4.88 3.21 3.20
CA VAL A 47 3.89 2.70 4.17
C VAL A 47 4.27 3.08 5.61
N HIS A 48 5.56 3.06 5.94
CA HIS A 48 6.10 3.51 7.23
C HIS A 48 5.92 5.02 7.45
N GLY A 49 6.17 5.85 6.45
CA GLY A 49 5.94 7.30 6.53
C GLY A 49 4.44 7.67 6.64
N ARG A 50 3.55 6.99 5.90
CA ARG A 50 2.10 7.26 5.89
C ARG A 50 1.40 6.90 7.20
N LEU A 51 1.83 5.83 7.85
CA LEU A 51 1.16 5.34 9.05
C LEU A 51 1.49 6.19 10.28
N GLY A 52 2.69 6.79 10.34
CA GLY A 52 3.16 7.51 11.51
C GLY A 52 3.11 6.67 12.81
N PRO A 53 3.34 7.26 13.98
CA PRO A 53 3.06 6.59 15.25
C PRO A 53 1.53 6.55 15.45
N VAL A 54 0.92 5.39 15.20
CA VAL A 54 -0.53 5.20 15.33
C VAL A 54 -0.84 3.89 16.06
N GLU A 55 -1.72 3.96 17.06
CA GLU A 55 -2.25 2.81 17.79
C GLU A 55 -3.77 2.79 17.61
N ILE A 56 -4.27 1.81 16.85
CA ILE A 56 -5.70 1.64 16.57
C ILE A 56 -6.07 0.19 16.92
N ALA A 57 -7.10 0.02 17.74
CA ALA A 57 -7.72 -1.26 17.99
C ALA A 57 -9.06 -1.34 17.27
N ALA A 58 -9.47 -2.54 16.84
CA ALA A 58 -10.81 -2.76 16.27
C ALA A 58 -11.88 -2.63 17.37
N ALA A 59 -12.26 -1.38 17.65
CA ALA A 59 -13.18 -0.98 18.70
C ALA A 59 -14.22 0.04 18.20
N SER A 60 -15.08 0.53 19.10
CA SER A 60 -16.25 1.34 18.73
C SER A 60 -15.94 2.67 18.04
N ASP A 61 -14.74 3.20 18.17
CA ASP A 61 -14.28 4.46 17.58
C ASP A 61 -13.80 4.32 16.13
N THR A 62 -13.61 3.10 15.63
CA THR A 62 -13.07 2.83 14.28
C THR A 62 -14.12 2.76 13.17
N ALA A 63 -15.41 2.56 13.51
CA ALA A 63 -16.47 2.40 12.53
C ALA A 63 -16.69 3.65 11.66
N VAL A 64 -16.74 4.84 12.28
CA VAL A 64 -16.94 6.10 11.56
C VAL A 64 -15.76 6.44 10.64
N PRO A 65 -14.49 6.41 11.09
CA PRO A 65 -13.33 6.57 10.21
C PRO A 65 -13.34 5.60 9.03
N ALA A 66 -13.70 4.33 9.25
CA ALA A 66 -13.76 3.35 8.17
C ALA A 66 -14.81 3.71 7.10
N ILE A 67 -16.01 4.17 7.50
CA ILE A 67 -17.04 4.64 6.57
C ILE A 67 -16.56 5.87 5.79
N LEU A 68 -15.90 6.81 6.45
CA LEU A 68 -15.37 8.01 5.80
C LEU A 68 -14.27 7.65 4.78
N ALA A 69 -13.38 6.72 5.12
CA ALA A 69 -12.35 6.22 4.22
C ALA A 69 -12.97 5.57 2.96
N LEU A 70 -13.96 4.68 3.13
CA LEU A 70 -14.68 4.06 2.02
C LEU A 70 -15.34 5.10 1.09
N LYS A 71 -15.94 6.15 1.66
CA LYS A 71 -16.52 7.26 0.88
C LYS A 71 -15.46 8.08 0.16
N GLY A 72 -14.30 8.32 0.80
CA GLY A 72 -13.16 8.99 0.17
C GLY A 72 -12.59 8.22 -1.02
N LEU A 73 -12.75 6.90 -1.03
CA LEU A 73 -12.45 6.02 -2.16
C LEU A 73 -13.57 5.96 -3.22
N HIS A 74 -14.63 6.78 -3.08
CA HIS A 74 -15.78 6.86 -3.98
C HIS A 74 -16.61 5.56 -4.07
N LEU A 75 -16.59 4.71 -3.03
CA LEU A 75 -17.49 3.57 -2.95
C LEU A 75 -18.88 4.00 -2.48
N ASP A 76 -19.91 3.39 -3.07
CA ASP A 76 -21.27 3.46 -2.57
C ASP A 76 -21.41 2.51 -1.37
N VAL A 77 -21.61 3.07 -0.18
CA VAL A 77 -21.68 2.34 1.10
C VAL A 77 -23.11 2.34 1.60
N SER A 78 -23.66 1.13 1.75
CA SER A 78 -25.01 0.89 2.24
C SER A 78 -25.01 -0.16 3.34
N GLN A 79 -26.00 -0.10 4.24
CA GLN A 79 -26.28 -1.18 5.18
C GLN A 79 -27.50 -1.98 4.68
N ASP A 80 -27.40 -3.30 4.66
CA ASP A 80 -28.47 -4.22 4.26
C ASP A 80 -28.54 -5.38 5.26
N SER A 81 -29.70 -5.57 5.89
CA SER A 81 -29.99 -6.72 6.76
C SER A 81 -28.94 -6.98 7.86
N GLY A 82 -28.39 -5.91 8.43
CA GLY A 82 -27.34 -5.99 9.46
C GLY A 82 -25.91 -6.12 8.93
N ARG A 83 -25.71 -6.19 7.61
CA ARG A 83 -24.39 -6.23 6.96
C ARG A 83 -24.06 -4.92 6.27
N TRP A 84 -22.78 -4.62 6.20
CA TRP A 84 -22.24 -3.48 5.45
C TRP A 84 -21.84 -3.92 4.05
N VAL A 85 -22.22 -3.12 3.06
CA VAL A 85 -21.96 -3.39 1.65
C VAL A 85 -21.32 -2.17 1.00
N ALA A 86 -20.18 -2.34 0.36
CA ALA A 86 -19.53 -1.32 -0.48
C ALA A 86 -19.52 -1.75 -1.95
N ARG A 87 -19.82 -0.82 -2.86
CA ARG A 87 -19.87 -1.07 -4.31
C ARG A 87 -19.01 -0.06 -5.08
N LEU A 88 -18.32 -0.55 -6.10
CA LEU A 88 -17.60 0.28 -7.08
C LEU A 88 -17.65 -0.40 -8.46
N GLY A 89 -18.50 0.11 -9.36
CA GLY A 89 -18.75 -0.54 -10.64
C GLY A 89 -19.29 -1.97 -10.46
N GLN A 90 -18.53 -2.97 -10.92
CA GLN A 90 -18.86 -4.40 -10.75
C GLN A 90 -18.32 -4.99 -9.44
N ALA A 91 -17.45 -4.28 -8.73
CA ALA A 91 -16.91 -4.76 -7.46
C ALA A 91 -17.94 -4.59 -6.34
N ARG A 92 -18.10 -5.64 -5.53
CA ARG A 92 -18.99 -5.66 -4.37
C ARG A 92 -18.27 -6.32 -3.20
N PHE A 93 -18.24 -5.63 -2.07
CA PHE A 93 -17.65 -6.09 -0.82
C PHE A 93 -18.73 -6.15 0.26
N VAL A 94 -18.70 -7.17 1.11
CA VAL A 94 -19.71 -7.38 2.16
C VAL A 94 -19.01 -7.84 3.43
N ALA A 95 -19.30 -7.18 4.55
CA ALA A 95 -18.79 -7.56 5.86
C ALA A 95 -19.82 -7.25 6.96
N ASP A 96 -19.58 -7.76 8.17
CA ASP A 96 -20.48 -7.55 9.30
C ASP A 96 -20.25 -6.19 9.99
N ASP A 97 -19.10 -5.54 9.77
CA ASP A 97 -18.78 -4.21 10.27
C ASP A 97 -17.99 -3.37 9.23
N PRO A 98 -17.94 -2.03 9.39
CA PRO A 98 -17.26 -1.14 8.44
C PRO A 98 -15.74 -1.33 8.34
N VAL A 99 -15.07 -1.76 9.42
CA VAL A 99 -13.61 -1.95 9.44
C VAL A 99 -13.26 -3.19 8.63
N ALA A 100 -13.98 -4.29 8.85
CA ALA A 100 -13.85 -5.48 8.03
C ALA A 100 -14.16 -5.17 6.55
N LEU A 101 -15.17 -4.33 6.29
CA LEU A 101 -15.50 -3.91 4.92
C LEU A 101 -14.36 -3.13 4.26
N LEU A 102 -13.75 -2.17 4.96
CA LEU A 102 -12.56 -1.45 4.49
C LEU A 102 -11.38 -2.41 4.29
N GLY A 103 -11.22 -3.40 5.18
CA GLY A 103 -10.22 -4.46 5.06
C GLY A 103 -10.37 -5.28 3.77
N LEU A 104 -11.59 -5.65 3.38
CA LEU A 104 -11.84 -6.37 2.12
C LEU A 104 -11.50 -5.54 0.89
N VAL A 105 -11.83 -4.25 0.90
CA VAL A 105 -11.44 -3.32 -0.17
C VAL A 105 -9.92 -3.26 -0.27
N LYS A 106 -9.23 -3.14 0.88
CA LYS A 106 -7.78 -3.05 0.89
C LYS A 106 -7.08 -4.35 0.47
N LEU A 107 -7.60 -5.52 0.89
CA LEU A 107 -7.12 -6.82 0.45
C LEU A 107 -7.18 -6.94 -1.07
N ALA A 108 -8.29 -6.49 -1.67
CA ALA A 108 -8.40 -6.48 -3.11
C ALA A 108 -7.36 -5.54 -3.73
N GLU A 109 -7.22 -4.30 -3.26
CA GLU A 109 -6.20 -3.37 -3.77
C GLU A 109 -4.78 -3.92 -3.70
N THR A 110 -4.41 -4.55 -2.59
CA THR A 110 -3.04 -4.97 -2.30
C THR A 110 -2.65 -6.27 -3.00
N ARG A 111 -3.60 -7.20 -3.23
CA ARG A 111 -3.28 -8.52 -3.81
C ARG A 111 -4.09 -8.81 -5.07
N ARG A 112 -3.40 -9.17 -6.17
CA ARG A 112 -3.98 -9.56 -7.46
C ARG A 112 -3.36 -10.89 -7.97
N PRO A 113 -4.15 -11.96 -8.17
CA PRO A 113 -5.55 -12.11 -7.74
C PRO A 113 -5.64 -12.08 -6.21
N TRP A 114 -6.74 -11.58 -5.65
CA TRP A 114 -6.91 -11.52 -4.20
C TRP A 114 -7.00 -12.92 -3.56
N ARG A 115 -7.44 -13.92 -4.34
CA ARG A 115 -7.55 -15.31 -3.91
C ARG A 115 -6.16 -15.92 -3.75
N ALA A 116 -5.98 -16.67 -2.67
CA ALA A 116 -4.85 -17.58 -2.52
C ALA A 116 -5.05 -18.83 -3.39
N THR A 117 -3.95 -19.42 -3.82
CA THR A 117 -3.92 -20.78 -4.39
C THR A 117 -3.98 -21.82 -3.29
N ASP A 118 -4.33 -23.07 -3.63
CA ASP A 118 -4.42 -24.16 -2.64
C ASP A 118 -3.09 -24.36 -1.90
N SER A 119 -1.96 -24.29 -2.61
CA SER A 119 -0.62 -24.39 -1.99
C SER A 119 -0.36 -23.26 -0.99
N GLU A 120 -0.70 -22.01 -1.35
CA GLU A 120 -0.53 -20.87 -0.43
C GLU A 120 -1.45 -20.99 0.79
N ILE A 121 -2.64 -21.59 0.64
CA ILE A 121 -3.55 -21.85 1.75
C ILE A 121 -2.92 -22.87 2.69
N ASP A 122 -2.47 -24.02 2.17
CA ASP A 122 -1.86 -25.08 2.96
C ASP A 122 -0.62 -24.59 3.72
N ASP A 123 0.23 -23.80 3.06
CA ASP A 123 1.43 -23.22 3.67
C ASP A 123 1.07 -22.28 4.83
N VAL A 124 0.09 -21.38 4.64
CA VAL A 124 -0.31 -20.40 5.67
C VAL A 124 -1.06 -21.07 6.83
N LEU A 125 -1.95 -22.04 6.56
CA LEU A 125 -2.64 -22.77 7.61
C LEU A 125 -1.64 -23.54 8.50
N ALA A 126 -0.62 -24.16 7.88
CA ALA A 126 0.43 -24.84 8.62
C ALA A 126 1.32 -23.89 9.43
N GLU A 127 1.63 -22.70 8.90
CA GLU A 127 2.46 -21.70 9.59
C GLU A 127 1.76 -21.11 10.83
N PHE A 128 0.46 -20.82 10.73
CA PHE A 128 -0.28 -20.10 11.77
C PHE A 128 -1.20 -20.98 12.63
N ASP A 129 -1.23 -22.30 12.40
CA ASP A 129 -2.06 -23.27 13.13
C ASP A 129 -3.56 -22.88 13.11
N LEU A 130 -4.07 -22.61 11.90
CA LEU A 130 -5.44 -22.16 11.63
C LEU A 130 -6.38 -23.26 11.12
#